data_AF-T1G029-F1
#
_entry.id   AF-T1G029-F1
#
_cell.length_a   1.000
_cell.length_b   1.000
_cell.length_c   1.000
_cell.angle_alpha   90.00
_cell.angle_beta   90.00
_cell.angle_gamma   90.00
#
_symmetry.space_group_name_H-M   'P 1'
#
loop_
_entity.id
_entity.type
_entity.pdbx_description
1 polymer ?
#
loop_
_entity_poly.entity_id
_entity_poly.type
_entity_poly.pdbx_seq_one_letter_code
_entity_poly.pdbx_strand_id
1 'polypeptide(L)' 'PVVIPFKNTLTETILDKLFINWILLYGVPETITTERGRQFISFAFKRFIYTY' A
#
# COMPACT_ATOMS: atom_id res chain seq x y z
N PRO A 1 -10.06 12.68 -0.06
CA PRO A 1 -9.45 11.59 0.74
C PRO A 1 -10.18 10.28 0.44
N VAL A 2 -9.49 9.24 -0.02
CA VAL A 2 -10.10 7.91 -0.29
C VAL A 2 -9.91 7.05 0.95
N VAL A 3 -11.00 6.58 1.55
CA VAL A 3 -10.98 5.66 2.70
C VAL A 3 -11.50 4.31 2.23
N ILE A 4 -10.66 3.28 2.32
CA ILE A 4 -10.99 1.93 1.85
C ILE A 4 -11.10 1.04 3.10
N PRO A 5 -12.30 0.60 3.48
CA PRO A 5 -12.45 -0.33 4.59
C PRO A 5 -11.93 -1.72 4.19
N PHE A 6 -11.20 -2.38 5.09
CA PHE A 6 -10.73 -3.75 4.89
C PHE A 6 -10.66 -4.51 6.22
N LYS A 7 -10.76 -5.84 6.13
CA LYS A 7 -11.02 -6.73 7.27
C LYS A 7 -9.83 -6.86 8.24
N ASN A 8 -8.61 -6.63 7.77
CA ASN A 8 -7.39 -6.77 8.55
C ASN A 8 -6.28 -5.85 8.04
N THR A 9 -5.29 -5.56 8.87
CA THR A 9 -4.15 -4.69 8.54
C THR A 9 -2.91 -5.48 8.09
N LEU A 10 -3.09 -6.69 7.54
CA LEU A 10 -1.98 -7.46 6.99
C LEU A 10 -1.39 -6.73 5.78
N THR A 11 -0.07 -6.84 5.61
CA THR A 11 0.63 -6.19 4.51
C THR A 11 0.03 -6.54 3.15
N GLU A 12 -0.25 -7.82 2.89
CA GLU A 12 -0.80 -8.29 1.62
C GLU A 12 -2.15 -7.64 1.31
N THR A 13 -3.04 -7.57 2.30
CA THR A 13 -4.34 -6.91 2.15
C THR A 13 -4.17 -5.42 1.83
N ILE A 14 -3.20 -4.75 2.44
CA ILE A 14 -2.92 -3.33 2.17
C ILE A 14 -2.35 -3.13 0.77
N LEU A 15 -1.44 -3.98 0.33
CA LEU A 15 -0.84 -3.91 -1.01
C LEU A 15 -1.89 -4.13 -2.10
N ASP A 16 -2.78 -5.11 -1.94
CA ASP A 16 -3.88 -5.34 -2.86
C ASP A 16 -4.80 -4.12 -2.96
N LYS A 17 -5.14 -3.51 -1.82
CA LYS A 17 -6.00 -2.32 -1.80
C LYS A 17 -5.30 -1.11 -2.39
N LEU A 18 -4.01 -0.90 -2.11
CA LEU A 18 -3.21 0.18 -2.70
C LEU A 18 -3.12 0.02 -4.22
N PHE A 19 -2.88 -1.19 -4.72
CA PHE A 19 -2.78 -1.44 -6.14
C PHE A 19 -4.12 -1.17 -6.85
N ILE A 20 -5.20 -1.77 -6.37
CA ILE A 20 -6.52 -1.71 -7.04
C ILE A 20 -7.14 -0.31 -6.96
N ASN A 21 -7.06 0.34 -5.81
CA ASN A 21 -7.81 1.57 -5.56
C ASN A 21 -6.98 2.83 -5.73
N TRP A 22 -5.67 2.69 -5.94
CA TRP A 22 -4.79 3.82 -6.20
C TRP A 22 -4.04 3.65 -7.52
N ILE A 23 -3.20 2.63 -7.63
CA ILE A 23 -2.29 2.49 -8.78
C ILE A 23 -3.06 2.32 -10.10
N LEU A 24 -4.09 1.47 -10.12
CA LEU A 24 -4.90 1.27 -11.33
C LEU A 24 -5.72 2.51 -11.74
N LEU A 25 -6.03 3.41 -10.80
CA LEU A 25 -6.90 4.57 -11.06
C LEU A 25 -6.12 5.85 -11.33
N TYR A 26 -4.98 6.02 -10.67
CA TYR A 26 -4.22 7.28 -10.67
C TYR A 26 -2.75 7.10 -11.10
N GLY A 27 -2.31 5.86 -11.34
CA GLY A 27 -0.91 5.55 -11.61
C GLY A 27 -0.06 5.39 -10.34
N VAL A 28 1.23 5.14 -10.55
CA VAL A 28 2.19 4.94 -9.47
C VAL A 28 2.57 6.28 -8.83
N PRO A 29 2.42 6.46 -7.51
CA PRO A 29 2.87 7.67 -6.84
C PRO A 29 4.40 7.72 -6.76
N GLU A 30 4.99 8.91 -6.98
CA GLU A 30 6.43 9.12 -6.82
C GLU A 30 6.90 8.97 -5.36
N THR A 31 6.03 9.28 -4.39
CA THR A 31 6.35 9.18 -2.96
C THR A 31 5.15 8.68 -2.18
N ILE A 32 5.39 7.72 -1.28
CA ILE A 32 4.40 7.23 -0.32
C ILE A 32 4.90 7.53 1.10
N THR A 33 4.17 8.36 1.84
CA THR A 33 4.43 8.62 3.26
C THR A 33 3.50 7.77 4.12
N THR A 34 4.08 6.97 5.02
CA THR A 34 3.34 6.07 5.91
C THR A 34 3.72 6.31 7.37
N GLU A 35 2.88 5.83 8.28
CA GLU A 35 3.25 5.69 9.69
C GLU A 35 4.21 4.51 9.90
N ARG A 36 4.80 4.38 11.10
CA ARG A 36 5.76 3.31 11.44
C ARG A 36 5.11 1.96 11.77
N GLY A 37 3.94 1.68 11.20
CA GLY A 37 3.21 0.43 11.41
C GLY A 37 3.95 -0.80 10.85
N ARG A 38 3.78 -1.97 11.48
CA ARG A 38 4.44 -3.23 11.08
C ARG A 38 4.23 -3.58 9.61
N GLN A 39 3.03 -3.32 9.11
CA GLN A 39 2.65 -3.52 7.72
C GLN A 39 3.55 -2.75 6.73
N PHE A 40 3.94 -1.52 7.08
CA PHE A 40 4.69 -0.61 6.20
C PHE A 40 6.20 -0.82 6.29
N ILE A 41 6.70 -1.37 7.40
CA ILE A 41 8.12 -1.72 7.54
C ILE A 41 8.45 -3.14 7.06
N SER A 42 7.42 -3.95 6.76
CA SER A 42 7.57 -5.33 6.32
C SER A 42 8.36 -5.44 5.01
N PHE A 43 9.04 -6.57 4.82
CA PHE A 43 9.80 -6.84 3.60
C PHE A 43 8.93 -6.79 2.35
N ALA A 44 7.72 -7.36 2.41
CA ALA A 44 6.79 -7.37 1.29
C ALA A 44 6.39 -5.96 0.86
N PHE A 45 6.09 -5.06 1.81
CA PHE A 45 5.77 -3.66 1.49
C PHE A 45 6.95 -2.95 0.83
N LYS A 46 8.15 -3.06 1.42
CA LYS A 46 9.36 -2.46 0.85
C LYS A 46 9.63 -2.97 -0.57
N ARG A 47 9.55 -4.28 -0.77
CA ARG A 47 9.76 -4.90 -2.09
C ARG A 47 8.75 -4.39 -3.12
N PHE A 48 7.48 -4.24 -2.73
CA PHE A 48 6.44 -3.69 -3.60
C PHE A 48 6.79 -2.27 -4.06
N ILE A 49 7.20 -1.40 -3.13
CA ILE A 49 7.61 -0.01 -3.43
C ILE A 49 8.90 0.08 -4.26
N TYR A 50 9.78 -0.92 -4.22
CA TYR A 50 10.92 -0.97 -5.14
C TYR A 50 10.59 -1.51 -6.53
N THR A 51 9.42 -2.15 -6.69
CA THR A 51 8.99 -2.76 -7.95
C THR A 51 8.16 -1.79 -8.79
N TYR A 52 7.40 -0.92 -8.13
CA TYR A 52 6.56 0.12 -8.71
C TYR A 52 7.12 1.48 -8.32
#